data_AF-A0A4Q6IK91-F1
#
_entry.id   AF-A0A4Q6IK91-F1
#
_cell.length_a   1.000
_cell.length_b   1.000
_cell.length_c   1.000
_cell.angle_alpha   90.00
_cell.angle_beta   90.00
_cell.angle_gamma   90.00
#
_symmetry.space_group_name_H-M   'P 1'
#
loop_
_entity.id
_entity.type
_entity.pdbx_description
1 polymer ?
#
loop_
_entity_poly.entity_id
_entity_poly.type
_entity_poly.pdbx_seq_one_letter_code
_entity_poly.pdbx_strand_id
1 'polypeptide(L)'
;MWDRIKDQAKSLQQQSQGMRGSGGHGRPGTGSSGGSKAQLVSTLKSQLTSLKTELKSGAYRDASMAMCALVAAADGHVDPTERQHVESLILHNDVLQNFPPEQLRQRFNKHVDQLAFDFPQGKRDVMQEIAKAAKKPTEARAVVQTGFVIAGADGYVAPAEEQVLREACSVLGVSPQEFGL
;
A
#
# COMPACT_ATOMS: atom_id res chain seq x y z
N MET A 1 8.97 -43.65 16.91
CA MET A 1 8.87 -42.91 15.62
C MET A 1 9.60 -41.55 15.63
N TRP A 2 10.25 -41.15 16.75
CA TRP A 2 11.00 -39.88 16.85
C TRP A 2 12.53 -40.04 16.76
N ASP A 3 13.07 -41.27 16.83
CA ASP A 3 14.50 -41.56 16.68
C ASP A 3 15.02 -41.41 15.25
N ARG A 4 14.21 -41.77 14.24
CA ARG A 4 14.61 -41.79 12.82
C ARG A 4 14.88 -40.40 12.21
N ILE A 5 14.35 -39.33 12.82
CA ILE A 5 14.50 -37.96 12.32
C ILE A 5 15.82 -37.34 12.79
N LYS A 6 16.36 -37.77 13.93
CA LYS A 6 17.66 -37.27 14.43
C LYS A 6 18.85 -37.84 13.67
N ASP A 7 18.76 -39.07 13.16
CA ASP A 7 19.85 -39.70 12.40
C ASP A 7 20.07 -39.07 11.02
N GLN A 8 19.02 -38.54 10.36
CA GLN A 8 19.18 -37.85 9.07
C GLN A 8 19.87 -36.48 9.18
N ALA A 9 19.82 -35.83 10.34
CA ALA A 9 20.49 -34.55 10.54
C ALA A 9 22.02 -34.68 10.69
N LYS A 10 22.49 -35.84 11.18
CA LYS A 10 23.92 -36.09 11.42
C LYS A 10 24.68 -36.47 10.14
N SER A 11 24.04 -37.13 9.17
CA SER A 11 24.68 -37.56 7.93
C SER A 11 24.92 -36.43 6.93
N LEU A 12 24.19 -35.32 7.00
CA LEU A 12 24.41 -34.15 6.13
C LEU A 12 25.51 -33.22 6.64
N GLN A 13 25.90 -33.31 7.91
CA GLN A 13 26.88 -32.40 8.50
C GLN A 13 28.34 -32.88 8.32
N GLN A 14 28.56 -34.08 7.76
CA GLN A 14 29.89 -34.70 7.67
C GLN A 14 30.53 -34.71 6.27
N GLN A 15 29.94 -34.07 5.24
CA GLN A 15 30.43 -34.24 3.86
C GLN A 15 30.91 -32.99 3.10
N SER A 16 31.38 -31.92 3.76
CA SER A 16 32.05 -30.85 2.98
C SER A 16 33.05 -29.97 3.73
N GLN A 17 33.72 -30.50 4.76
CA GLN A 17 35.04 -29.97 5.09
C GLN A 17 36.06 -30.48 4.07
N GLY A 18 36.53 -29.57 3.20
CA GLY A 18 37.84 -29.70 2.56
C GLY A 18 37.93 -29.16 1.13
N MET A 19 38.22 -27.87 0.94
CA MET A 19 39.37 -27.41 0.14
C MET A 19 39.60 -25.89 0.32
N ARG A 20 40.87 -25.53 0.37
CA ARG A 20 41.43 -24.19 0.64
C ARG A 20 41.27 -23.24 -0.57
N GLY A 21 41.13 -21.93 -0.31
CA GLY A 21 41.27 -20.88 -1.31
C GLY A 21 41.39 -19.49 -0.68
N SER A 22 42.59 -18.90 -0.75
CA SER A 22 42.93 -17.55 -0.27
C SER A 22 42.27 -16.44 -1.08
N GLY A 23 41.98 -15.33 -0.39
CA GLY A 23 42.14 -13.98 -0.92
C GLY A 23 40.88 -13.29 -1.46
N GLY A 24 40.50 -12.17 -0.82
CA GLY A 24 39.55 -11.22 -1.40
C GLY A 24 38.75 -10.46 -0.35
N HIS A 25 39.11 -9.21 -0.12
CA HIS A 25 38.43 -8.28 0.78
C HIS A 25 37.09 -7.83 0.17
N GLY A 26 36.02 -7.76 0.99
CA GLY A 26 34.77 -7.10 0.64
C GLY A 26 33.58 -7.50 1.52
N ARG A 27 33.31 -6.70 2.56
CA ARG A 27 32.05 -6.65 3.34
C ARG A 27 31.36 -5.30 2.98
N PRO A 28 30.07 -5.07 3.29
CA PRO A 28 28.86 -5.67 2.72
C PRO A 28 27.84 -4.58 2.25
N GLY A 29 26.80 -4.95 1.51
CA GLY A 29 25.68 -4.06 1.10
C GLY A 29 25.30 -4.26 -0.38
N THR A 30 24.06 -4.18 -0.87
CA THR A 30 22.85 -3.47 -0.39
C THR A 30 21.65 -3.96 -1.25
N GLY A 31 20.45 -4.09 -0.67
CA GLY A 31 19.20 -3.82 -1.41
C GLY A 31 18.32 -4.99 -1.90
N SER A 32 18.00 -5.98 -1.05
CA SER A 32 16.81 -6.81 -1.28
C SER A 32 15.62 -6.18 -0.54
N SER A 33 14.94 -5.21 -1.15
CA SER A 33 13.70 -4.64 -0.59
C SER A 33 12.55 -4.52 -1.60
N GLY A 34 12.78 -4.87 -2.88
CA GLY A 34 11.77 -4.78 -3.94
C GLY A 34 10.78 -5.96 -3.96
N GLY A 35 11.19 -7.16 -3.52
CA GLY A 35 10.32 -8.34 -3.50
C GLY A 35 9.20 -8.25 -2.46
N SER A 36 9.54 -7.82 -1.24
CA SER A 36 8.61 -7.80 -0.12
C SER A 36 7.44 -6.84 -0.32
N LYS A 37 7.66 -5.64 -0.87
CA LYS A 37 6.60 -4.66 -1.09
C LYS A 37 5.63 -5.08 -2.20
N ALA A 38 6.13 -5.60 -3.32
CA ALA A 38 5.28 -6.12 -4.38
C ALA A 38 4.43 -7.32 -3.94
N GLN A 39 5.01 -8.23 -3.15
CA GLN A 39 4.29 -9.36 -2.54
C GLN A 39 3.25 -8.88 -1.50
N LEU A 40 3.54 -7.82 -0.75
CA LEU A 40 2.57 -7.18 0.14
C LEU A 40 1.43 -6.57 -0.68
N VAL A 41 1.70 -5.77 -1.71
CA VAL A 41 0.68 -5.21 -2.61
C VAL A 41 -0.23 -6.30 -3.16
N SER A 42 0.31 -7.43 -3.64
CA SER A 42 -0.52 -8.53 -4.15
C SER A 42 -1.39 -9.17 -3.07
N THR A 43 -0.82 -9.41 -1.89
CA THR A 43 -1.56 -9.99 -0.75
C THR A 43 -2.69 -9.07 -0.30
N LEU A 44 -2.38 -7.77 -0.21
CA LEU A 44 -3.32 -6.74 0.18
C LEU A 44 -4.46 -6.61 -0.84
N LYS A 45 -4.14 -6.66 -2.14
CA LYS A 45 -5.14 -6.68 -3.20
C LYS A 45 -6.08 -7.89 -3.08
N SER A 46 -5.57 -9.09 -2.79
CA SER A 46 -6.41 -10.28 -2.58
C SER A 46 -7.34 -10.14 -1.38
N GLN A 47 -6.87 -9.58 -0.27
CA GLN A 47 -7.70 -9.31 0.90
C GLN A 47 -8.82 -8.30 0.60
N LEU A 48 -8.49 -7.21 -0.09
CA LEU A 48 -9.46 -6.24 -0.59
C LEU A 48 -10.57 -6.93 -1.41
N THR A 49 -10.20 -7.76 -2.39
CA THR A 49 -11.16 -8.48 -3.23
C THR A 49 -12.06 -9.43 -2.41
N SER A 50 -11.52 -10.07 -1.37
CA SER A 50 -12.33 -10.93 -0.47
C SER A 50 -13.36 -10.14 0.35
N LEU A 51 -13.05 -8.89 0.72
CA LEU A 51 -13.94 -8.01 1.48
C LEU A 51 -14.82 -7.12 0.59
N LYS A 52 -14.70 -7.23 -0.73
CA LYS A 52 -15.45 -6.43 -1.71
C LYS A 52 -16.95 -6.40 -1.44
N THR A 53 -17.55 -7.48 -0.97
CA THR A 53 -18.99 -7.56 -0.68
C THR A 53 -19.43 -6.63 0.45
N GLU A 54 -18.54 -6.38 1.42
CA GLU A 54 -18.77 -5.56 2.61
C GLU A 54 -18.38 -4.09 2.37
N LEU A 55 -17.42 -3.84 1.49
CA LEU A 55 -16.88 -2.52 1.14
C LEU A 55 -17.75 -1.79 0.10
N LYS A 56 -19.02 -1.54 0.46
CA LYS A 56 -20.02 -0.86 -0.39
C LYS A 56 -20.57 0.43 0.24
N SER A 57 -19.99 0.87 1.34
CA SER A 57 -20.43 2.10 2.00
C SER A 57 -20.01 3.34 1.21
N GLY A 58 -20.85 4.38 1.23
CA GLY A 58 -20.47 5.67 0.66
C GLY A 58 -19.27 6.31 1.37
N ALA A 59 -19.08 6.03 2.67
CA ALA A 59 -17.95 6.50 3.44
C ALA A 59 -16.64 5.87 2.97
N TYR A 60 -16.63 4.56 2.69
CA TYR A 60 -15.49 3.86 2.11
C TYR A 60 -15.13 4.40 0.73
N ARG A 61 -16.13 4.63 -0.14
CA ARG A 61 -15.92 5.22 -1.46
C ARG A 61 -15.25 6.58 -1.35
N ASP A 62 -15.85 7.48 -0.56
CA ASP A 62 -15.37 8.86 -0.44
C ASP A 62 -13.98 8.89 0.22
N ALA A 63 -13.74 8.11 1.27
CA ALA A 63 -12.44 7.97 1.92
C ALA A 63 -11.37 7.35 1.01
N SER A 64 -11.73 6.36 0.19
CA SER A 64 -10.79 5.75 -0.77
C SER A 64 -10.37 6.77 -1.82
N MET A 65 -11.32 7.54 -2.38
CA MET A 65 -11.00 8.57 -3.38
C MET A 65 -10.14 9.70 -2.78
N ALA A 66 -10.45 10.10 -1.56
CA ALA A 66 -9.66 11.05 -0.79
C ALA A 66 -8.22 10.52 -0.58
N MET A 67 -8.06 9.27 -0.17
CA MET A 67 -6.76 8.63 0.01
C MET A 67 -5.94 8.56 -1.30
N CYS A 68 -6.58 8.19 -2.41
CA CYS A 68 -5.92 8.14 -3.72
C CYS A 68 -5.42 9.53 -4.16
N ALA A 69 -6.24 10.56 -3.96
CA ALA A 69 -5.87 11.94 -4.27
C ALA A 69 -4.72 12.43 -3.38
N LEU A 70 -4.71 12.06 -2.10
CA LEU A 70 -3.65 12.43 -1.18
C LEU A 70 -2.31 11.78 -1.53
N VAL A 71 -2.33 10.50 -1.93
CA VAL A 71 -1.14 9.78 -2.43
C VAL A 71 -0.64 10.42 -3.72
N ALA A 72 -1.54 10.73 -4.66
CA ALA A 72 -1.20 11.40 -5.91
C ALA A 72 -0.60 12.81 -5.69
N ALA A 73 -0.91 13.45 -4.56
CA ALA A 73 -0.40 14.77 -4.20
C ALA A 73 0.71 14.72 -3.14
N ALA A 74 1.30 13.56 -2.88
CA ALA A 74 2.17 13.37 -1.72
C ALA A 74 3.41 14.28 -1.73
N ASP A 75 3.90 14.66 -2.91
CA ASP A 75 5.02 15.57 -3.11
C ASP A 75 4.63 17.07 -3.09
N GLY A 76 3.34 17.36 -2.93
CA GLY A 76 2.77 18.72 -2.85
C GLY A 76 2.19 19.24 -4.16
N HIS A 77 2.32 18.50 -5.27
CA HIS A 77 1.72 18.84 -6.55
C HIS A 77 1.02 17.61 -7.16
N VAL A 78 0.15 17.81 -8.14
CA VAL A 78 -0.46 16.69 -8.87
C VAL A 78 -0.39 17.01 -10.34
N ASP A 79 0.45 16.28 -11.07
CA ASP A 79 0.54 16.46 -12.50
C ASP A 79 -0.62 15.75 -13.24
N PRO A 80 -1.03 16.24 -14.43
CA PRO A 80 -2.09 15.61 -15.21
C PRO A 80 -1.80 14.13 -15.54
N THR A 81 -0.52 13.78 -15.72
CA THR A 81 -0.09 12.41 -15.99
C THR A 81 -0.28 11.51 -14.78
N GLU A 82 0.13 11.94 -13.59
CA GLU A 82 -0.10 11.19 -12.34
C GLU A 82 -1.59 11.05 -12.04
N ARG A 83 -2.36 12.13 -12.23
CA ARG A 83 -3.81 12.11 -12.10
C ARG A 83 -4.44 11.04 -12.99
N GLN A 84 -4.08 10.98 -14.27
CA GLN A 84 -4.59 9.96 -15.19
C GLN A 84 -4.13 8.55 -14.82
N HIS A 85 -2.90 8.40 -14.34
CA HIS A 85 -2.36 7.13 -13.89
C HIS A 85 -3.15 6.59 -12.69
N VAL A 86 -3.31 7.39 -11.64
CA VAL A 86 -4.07 7.02 -10.44
C VAL A 86 -5.54 6.79 -10.75
N GLU A 87 -6.15 7.60 -11.63
CA GLU A 87 -7.52 7.38 -12.11
C GLU A 87 -7.66 6.01 -12.80
N SER A 88 -6.69 5.62 -13.63
CA SER A 88 -6.67 4.29 -14.24
C SER A 88 -6.58 3.19 -13.18
N LEU A 89 -5.69 3.31 -12.19
CA LEU A 89 -5.53 2.32 -11.12
C LEU A 89 -6.81 2.15 -10.28
N ILE A 90 -7.50 3.26 -9.99
CA ILE A 90 -8.80 3.27 -9.29
C ILE A 90 -9.83 2.43 -10.04
N LEU A 91 -9.92 2.58 -11.37
CA LEU A 91 -10.93 1.90 -12.20
C LEU A 91 -10.62 0.41 -12.38
N HIS A 92 -9.33 0.05 -12.37
CA HIS A 92 -8.88 -1.34 -12.43
C HIS A 92 -8.89 -2.03 -11.05
N ASN A 93 -9.27 -1.34 -9.97
CA ASN A 93 -9.40 -1.93 -8.65
C ASN A 93 -10.74 -2.64 -8.51
N ASP A 94 -10.69 -3.96 -8.30
CA ASP A 94 -11.88 -4.82 -8.20
C ASP A 94 -12.85 -4.36 -7.11
N VAL A 95 -12.38 -3.83 -5.99
CA VAL A 95 -13.24 -3.38 -4.89
C VAL A 95 -14.00 -2.12 -5.25
N LEU A 96 -13.34 -1.18 -5.91
CA LEU A 96 -13.93 0.10 -6.29
C LEU A 96 -14.95 -0.05 -7.42
N GLN A 97 -14.89 -1.13 -8.21
CA GLN A 97 -15.92 -1.48 -9.20
C GLN A 97 -17.32 -1.74 -8.60
N ASN A 98 -17.46 -1.81 -7.27
CA ASN A 98 -18.77 -1.77 -6.63
C ASN A 98 -19.51 -0.44 -6.86
N PHE A 99 -18.79 0.62 -7.24
CA PHE A 99 -19.33 1.96 -7.43
C PHE A 99 -19.23 2.38 -8.91
N PRO A 100 -20.10 3.30 -9.36
CA PRO A 100 -20.03 3.79 -10.74
C PRO A 100 -18.69 4.51 -11.01
N PRO A 101 -18.00 4.18 -12.11
CA PRO A 101 -16.68 4.74 -12.42
C PRO A 101 -16.73 6.28 -12.56
N GLU A 102 -17.78 6.81 -13.19
CA GLU A 102 -18.05 8.26 -13.26
C GLU A 102 -18.03 8.93 -11.87
N GLN A 103 -18.64 8.31 -10.85
CA GLN A 103 -18.67 8.88 -9.50
C GLN A 103 -17.29 8.85 -8.84
N LEU A 104 -16.53 7.77 -9.04
CA LEU A 104 -15.17 7.67 -8.54
C LEU A 104 -14.28 8.75 -9.16
N ARG A 105 -14.33 8.88 -10.49
CA ARG A 105 -13.61 9.92 -11.24
C ARG A 105 -13.94 11.31 -10.72
N GLN A 106 -15.23 11.67 -10.63
CA GLN A 106 -15.65 12.98 -10.15
C GLN A 106 -15.14 13.28 -8.73
N ARG A 107 -15.19 12.28 -7.82
CA ARG A 107 -14.74 12.44 -6.44
C ARG A 107 -13.23 12.56 -6.31
N PHE A 108 -12.50 11.71 -7.01
CA PHE A 108 -11.05 11.78 -7.09
C PHE A 108 -10.60 13.13 -7.64
N ASN A 109 -11.14 13.52 -8.80
CA ASN A 109 -10.82 14.79 -9.45
C ASN A 109 -11.11 15.99 -8.54
N LYS A 110 -12.25 15.98 -7.85
CA LYS A 110 -12.58 17.04 -6.86
C LYS A 110 -11.50 17.17 -5.78
N HIS A 111 -11.05 16.05 -5.20
CA HIS A 111 -10.03 16.08 -4.15
C HIS A 111 -8.66 16.51 -4.69
N VAL A 112 -8.29 16.05 -5.89
CA VAL A 112 -7.09 16.50 -6.58
C VAL A 112 -7.13 18.01 -6.84
N ASP A 113 -8.24 18.53 -7.35
CA ASP A 113 -8.40 19.97 -7.62
C ASP A 113 -8.32 20.80 -6.31
N GLN A 114 -8.84 20.28 -5.20
CA GLN A 114 -8.68 20.91 -3.87
C GLN A 114 -7.23 20.94 -3.40
N LEU A 115 -6.52 19.81 -3.55
CA LEU A 115 -5.10 19.69 -3.18
C LEU A 115 -4.21 20.56 -4.06
N ALA A 116 -4.53 20.67 -5.36
CA ALA A 116 -3.79 21.50 -6.31
C ALA A 116 -4.02 23.01 -6.08
N PHE A 117 -5.20 23.41 -5.61
CA PHE A 117 -5.53 24.80 -5.32
C PHE A 117 -4.86 25.31 -4.04
N ASP A 118 -5.00 24.59 -2.94
CA ASP A 118 -4.40 24.90 -1.64
C ASP A 118 -4.06 23.58 -0.95
N PHE A 119 -2.81 23.15 -1.06
CA PHE A 119 -2.38 21.87 -0.53
C PHE A 119 -2.59 21.75 1.00
N PRO A 120 -2.19 22.72 1.84
CA PRO A 120 -2.49 22.68 3.28
C PRO A 120 -3.98 22.52 3.60
N GLN A 121 -4.86 23.25 2.92
CA GLN A 121 -6.30 23.17 3.16
C GLN A 121 -6.89 21.88 2.60
N GLY A 122 -6.56 21.54 1.35
CA GLY A 122 -7.01 20.32 0.68
C GLY A 122 -6.60 19.07 1.46
N LYS A 123 -5.38 19.03 2.00
CA LYS A 123 -4.90 17.93 2.85
C LYS A 123 -5.77 17.78 4.09
N ARG A 124 -6.16 18.88 4.76
CA ARG A 124 -7.07 18.83 5.92
C ARG A 124 -8.44 18.29 5.55
N ASP A 125 -9.03 18.77 4.46
CA ASP A 125 -10.35 18.34 3.99
C ASP A 125 -10.35 16.86 3.60
N VAL A 126 -9.34 16.42 2.86
CA VAL A 126 -9.15 15.05 2.41
C VAL A 126 -8.91 14.11 3.61
N MET A 127 -8.08 14.51 4.58
CA MET A 127 -7.88 13.75 5.81
C MET A 127 -9.18 13.63 6.64
N GLN A 128 -10.03 14.66 6.63
CA GLN A 128 -11.33 14.60 7.30
C GLN A 128 -12.28 13.61 6.62
N GLU A 129 -12.26 13.52 5.28
CA GLU A 129 -13.01 12.50 4.55
C GLU A 129 -12.49 11.09 4.88
N ILE A 130 -11.17 10.90 4.91
CA ILE A 130 -10.54 9.64 5.31
C ILE A 130 -10.99 9.24 6.73
N ALA A 131 -10.98 10.18 7.68
CA ALA A 131 -11.41 9.94 9.06
C ALA A 131 -12.85 9.40 9.20
N LYS A 132 -13.73 9.65 8.22
CA LYS A 132 -15.10 9.11 8.25
C LYS A 132 -15.14 7.59 8.14
N ALA A 133 -14.14 6.98 7.47
CA ALA A 133 -14.01 5.52 7.38
C ALA A 133 -13.52 4.88 8.69
N ALA A 134 -12.94 5.66 9.62
CA ALA A 134 -12.49 5.18 10.93
C ALA A 134 -13.63 4.57 11.78
N LYS A 135 -14.89 4.90 11.46
CA LYS A 135 -16.08 4.33 12.13
C LYS A 135 -16.17 2.80 11.96
N LYS A 136 -15.55 2.24 10.93
CA LYS A 136 -15.56 0.81 10.64
C LYS A 136 -14.13 0.33 10.44
N PRO A 137 -13.58 -0.48 11.36
CA PRO A 137 -12.19 -0.95 11.28
C PRO A 137 -11.86 -1.66 9.95
N THR A 138 -12.81 -2.42 9.40
CA THR A 138 -12.66 -3.10 8.10
C THR A 138 -12.53 -2.11 6.95
N GLU A 139 -13.35 -1.05 6.92
CA GLU A 139 -13.28 -0.01 5.89
C GLU A 139 -12.02 0.85 6.07
N ALA A 140 -11.67 1.21 7.30
CA ALA A 140 -10.45 1.94 7.64
C ALA A 140 -9.20 1.22 7.10
N ARG A 141 -9.05 -0.07 7.39
CA ARG A 141 -7.96 -0.89 6.84
C ARG A 141 -7.98 -0.91 5.31
N ALA A 142 -9.14 -1.14 4.72
CA ALA A 142 -9.29 -1.21 3.27
C ALA A 142 -8.95 0.10 2.55
N VAL A 143 -9.22 1.27 3.17
CA VAL A 143 -8.84 2.58 2.63
C VAL A 143 -7.32 2.73 2.58
N VAL A 144 -6.62 2.41 3.68
CA VAL A 144 -5.15 2.44 3.71
C VAL A 144 -4.57 1.48 2.70
N GLN A 145 -5.12 0.28 2.64
CA GLN A 145 -4.72 -0.78 1.73
C GLN A 145 -4.86 -0.37 0.26
N THR A 146 -5.95 0.32 -0.07
CA THR A 146 -6.18 0.86 -1.42
C THR A 146 -5.12 1.92 -1.76
N GLY A 147 -4.82 2.84 -0.84
CA GLY A 147 -3.76 3.82 -1.01
C GLY A 147 -2.39 3.18 -1.24
N PHE A 148 -2.05 2.16 -0.45
CA PHE A 148 -0.78 1.44 -0.57
C PHE A 148 -0.65 0.68 -1.90
N VAL A 149 -1.73 0.05 -2.38
CA VAL A 149 -1.75 -0.65 -3.68
C VAL A 149 -1.55 0.33 -4.83
N ILE A 150 -2.12 1.54 -4.73
CA ILE A 150 -1.99 2.59 -5.75
C ILE A 150 -0.58 3.18 -5.74
N ALA A 151 -0.05 3.53 -4.56
CA ALA A 151 1.33 4.02 -4.43
C ALA A 151 2.36 2.98 -4.94
N GLY A 152 2.11 1.69 -4.65
CA GLY A 152 2.99 0.60 -5.07
C GLY A 152 2.76 0.10 -6.51
N ALA A 153 1.88 0.72 -7.30
CA ALA A 153 1.52 0.22 -8.62
C ALA A 153 2.69 0.22 -9.61
N ASP A 154 3.59 1.19 -9.49
CA ASP A 154 4.83 1.28 -10.28
C ASP A 154 5.97 0.41 -9.72
N GLY A 155 5.70 -0.38 -8.66
CA GLY A 155 6.64 -1.30 -8.04
C GLY A 155 7.54 -0.68 -6.98
N TYR A 156 7.40 0.62 -6.70
CA TYR A 156 8.11 1.32 -5.64
C TYR A 156 7.19 2.36 -4.98
N VAL A 157 7.26 2.46 -3.65
CA VAL A 157 6.54 3.48 -2.87
C VAL A 157 7.56 4.52 -2.43
N ALA A 158 7.33 5.77 -2.81
CA ALA A 158 8.21 6.88 -2.49
C ALA A 158 8.09 7.31 -1.01
N PRO A 159 9.14 7.90 -0.42
CA PRO A 159 9.10 8.34 0.99
C PRO A 159 7.97 9.33 1.30
N ALA A 160 7.62 10.19 0.34
CA ALA A 160 6.51 11.14 0.49
C ALA A 160 5.15 10.41 0.60
N GLU A 161 4.94 9.38 -0.22
CA GLU A 161 3.74 8.53 -0.17
C GLU A 161 3.70 7.72 1.13
N GLU A 162 4.84 7.17 1.57
CA GLU A 162 4.92 6.47 2.87
C GLU A 162 4.51 7.39 4.02
N GLN A 163 4.95 8.65 4.00
CA GLN A 163 4.59 9.63 5.02
C GLN A 163 3.09 9.91 5.02
N VAL A 164 2.49 10.14 3.85
CA VAL A 164 1.04 10.30 3.67
C VAL A 164 0.27 9.09 4.19
N LEU A 165 0.71 7.88 3.84
CA LEU A 165 0.08 6.63 4.28
C LEU A 165 0.18 6.45 5.79
N ARG A 166 1.32 6.78 6.42
CA ARG A 166 1.47 6.76 7.89
C ARG A 166 0.54 7.76 8.57
N GLU A 167 0.40 8.95 8.03
CA GLU A 167 -0.53 9.95 8.57
C GLU A 167 -1.98 9.45 8.50
N ALA A 168 -2.38 8.89 7.36
CA ALA A 168 -3.70 8.28 7.20
C ALA A 168 -3.93 7.10 8.15
N CYS A 169 -2.93 6.23 8.36
CA CYS A 169 -2.98 5.18 9.39
C CYS A 169 -3.26 5.76 10.78
N SER A 170 -2.57 6.84 11.16
CA SER A 170 -2.77 7.51 12.44
C SER A 170 -4.19 8.07 12.59
N VAL A 171 -4.75 8.65 11.52
CA VAL A 171 -6.12 9.20 11.50
C VAL A 171 -7.17 8.09 11.61
N LEU A 172 -6.91 6.95 10.96
CA LEU A 172 -7.82 5.81 10.92
C LEU A 172 -7.68 4.85 12.10
N GLY A 173 -6.67 5.04 12.95
CA GLY A 173 -6.37 4.14 14.07
C GLY A 173 -5.88 2.76 13.63
N VAL A 174 -5.23 2.67 12.47
CA VAL A 174 -4.68 1.42 11.92
C VAL A 174 -3.17 1.40 12.15
N SER A 175 -2.61 0.23 12.48
CA SER A 175 -1.17 0.10 12.69
C SER A 175 -0.40 0.19 11.37
N PRO A 176 0.54 1.15 11.20
CA PRO A 176 1.36 1.25 9.99
C PRO A 176 2.22 0.00 9.73
N GLN A 177 2.54 -0.74 10.81
CA GLN A 177 3.32 -1.99 10.75
C GLN A 177 2.61 -3.08 9.93
N GLU A 178 1.26 -3.05 9.84
CA GLU A 178 0.48 -3.97 9.00
C GLU A 178 0.82 -3.82 7.51
N PHE A 179 1.38 -2.67 7.11
CA PHE A 179 1.73 -2.33 5.73
C PHE A 179 3.24 -2.22 5.49
N GLY A 180 4.06 -2.53 6.50
CA GLY A 180 5.52 -2.38 6.42
C GLY A 180 6.00 -0.92 6.38
N LEU A 181 5.19 0.01 6.93
CA LEU A 181 5.48 1.44 7.06
C LEU A 181 6.07 1.79 8.42
#